data_AF-A0A933ERN3-F1
#
_entry.id   AF-A0A933ERN3-F1
#
_cell.length_a   1.000
_cell.length_b   1.000
_cell.length_c   1.000
_cell.angle_alpha   90.00
_cell.angle_beta   90.00
_cell.angle_gamma   90.00
#
_symmetry.space_group_name_H-M   'P 1'
#
loop_
_entity.id
_entity.type
_entity.pdbx_description
1 polymer ?
#
loop_
_entity_poly.entity_id
_entity_poly.type
_entity_poly.pdbx_seq_one_letter_code
_entity_poly.pdbx_strand_id
1 'polypeptide(L)'
;MTGQAIDEIVQSDVLIIGGGLAGTWAAVRATDFVENVVLVDKAQVSRSGASTSAAGVMLAPMPGDDLQVWMREIVERGDFLSDQDWLRILLSDQIERIQDMTRWGMAFERDEQGNIARIIGRGHVETRMLMFHGKKMMEKMREEVIKRKVKLVERVTITDLLTSDGAHPTCGRVVGAIGFDTRTGKRLLFEAKATIVATGGIHPKRGGLAVDNITGDGHAIGFRAGADLTGMEFITTGHLQGWGRSCWSACLNMIQNLGAKFVNAQGERFMGKYDAELWERAKLCTLTQAFCKEALEGRAPMYCDMRHFTPEAWARMRRVVPRAMLMFDKLGIDLTKEVVELAPFAGVFGGCGDGGMRVNTFCETNIPGLYGAGAATKILPHGTYSVGGVNLAYCCVSGHRAGEYAARHAASINQTSARTDQVLALQERAFAPLKREQGMAPDEVFDRAMQITVPAQYSTFKNERRIREVLARLDSLKDSLSELRATNVHELVKAHEAQNYVLGAELVYRSALEREETRGSHYREEYPCRDDENWLKWIVQRRNGATVESRIEHIPMYRYPIKPESYGKKPHPVLFTFQGKA
;
A
#
# COMPACT_ATOMS: atom_id res chain seq x y z
N MET A 1 23.65 36.81 -0.85
CA MET A 1 22.19 36.98 -0.94
C MET A 1 21.53 35.95 -0.02
N THR A 2 21.34 36.30 1.25
CA THR A 2 20.73 35.46 2.31
C THR A 2 19.24 35.82 2.45
N GLY A 3 18.48 35.59 1.38
CA GLY A 3 17.05 35.93 1.31
C GLY A 3 16.19 34.68 1.14
N GLN A 4 15.55 34.28 2.24
CA GLN A 4 14.50 33.25 2.42
C GLN A 4 14.79 31.84 1.90
N ALA A 5 15.28 31.00 2.81
CA ALA A 5 15.36 29.54 2.65
C ALA A 5 13.98 28.87 2.44
N ILE A 6 12.91 29.52 2.89
CA ILE A 6 11.54 29.02 2.84
C ILE A 6 10.65 30.12 2.26
N ASP A 7 9.85 29.76 1.26
CA ASP A 7 8.95 30.67 0.56
C ASP A 7 7.56 30.74 1.22
N GLU A 8 7.15 29.71 1.96
CA GLU A 8 5.89 29.68 2.73
C GLU A 8 6.02 28.81 3.98
N ILE A 9 5.53 29.33 5.11
CA ILE A 9 5.39 28.58 6.36
C ILE A 9 3.90 28.35 6.61
N VAL A 10 3.51 27.10 6.83
CA VAL A 10 2.14 26.67 7.11
C VAL A 10 2.09 26.06 8.50
N GLN A 11 1.38 26.71 9.41
CA GLN A 11 1.17 26.20 10.77
C GLN A 11 -0.14 25.43 10.86
N SER A 12 -0.15 24.35 11.63
CA SER A 12 -1.30 23.49 11.84
C SER A 12 -1.30 22.85 13.23
N ASP A 13 -2.49 22.51 13.74
CA ASP A 13 -2.59 21.59 14.88
C ASP A 13 -2.28 20.16 14.39
N VAL A 14 -2.91 19.77 13.27
CA VAL A 14 -2.69 18.47 12.63
C VAL A 14 -2.31 18.65 11.16
N LEU A 15 -1.16 18.10 10.80
CA LEU A 15 -0.70 17.96 9.42
C LEU A 15 -0.96 16.52 8.92
N ILE A 16 -1.68 16.39 7.81
CA ILE A 16 -1.89 15.10 7.13
C ILE A 16 -1.13 15.10 5.81
N ILE A 17 -0.23 14.13 5.64
CA ILE A 17 0.59 13.95 4.45
C ILE A 17 0.01 12.80 3.61
N GLY A 18 -0.67 13.15 2.52
CA GLY A 18 -1.32 12.23 1.58
C GLY A 18 -2.84 12.39 1.52
N GLY A 19 -3.37 12.61 0.33
CA GLY A 19 -4.79 12.84 0.04
C GLY A 19 -5.59 11.63 -0.41
N GLY A 20 -5.09 10.42 -0.13
CA GLY A 20 -5.83 9.17 -0.33
C GLY A 20 -6.98 9.00 0.68
N LEU A 21 -7.69 7.87 0.58
CA LEU A 21 -8.85 7.58 1.43
C LEU A 21 -8.52 7.77 2.92
N ALA A 22 -7.43 7.16 3.42
CA ALA A 22 -7.03 7.28 4.82
C ALA A 22 -6.76 8.72 5.27
N GLY A 23 -6.05 9.51 4.45
CA GLY A 23 -5.76 10.91 4.78
C GLY A 23 -7.02 11.78 4.80
N THR A 24 -7.95 11.56 3.87
CA THR A 24 -9.24 12.28 3.88
C THR A 24 -10.10 11.93 5.09
N TRP A 25 -10.11 10.66 5.54
CA TRP A 25 -10.77 10.25 6.78
C TRP A 25 -10.12 10.87 8.02
N ALA A 26 -8.79 10.91 8.05
CA ALA A 26 -8.04 11.54 9.14
C ALA A 26 -8.34 13.03 9.24
N ALA A 27 -8.34 13.74 8.11
CA ALA A 27 -8.68 15.15 8.07
C ALA A 27 -10.11 15.43 8.55
N VAL A 28 -11.09 14.65 8.06
CA VAL A 28 -12.50 14.77 8.45
C VAL A 28 -12.69 14.55 9.96
N ARG A 29 -11.98 13.58 10.54
CA ARG A 29 -12.11 13.29 11.98
C ARG A 29 -11.33 14.28 12.85
N ALA A 30 -10.17 14.76 12.42
CA ALA A 30 -9.37 15.70 13.19
C ALA A 30 -10.12 17.01 13.47
N THR A 31 -10.96 17.48 12.53
CA THR A 31 -11.75 18.72 12.70
C THR A 31 -12.81 18.64 13.79
N ASP A 32 -13.13 17.45 14.30
CA ASP A 32 -14.03 17.30 15.44
C ASP A 32 -13.37 17.74 16.76
N PHE A 33 -12.03 17.88 16.79
CA PHE A 33 -11.25 18.10 18.00
C PHE A 33 -10.36 19.35 17.95
N VAL A 34 -9.93 19.79 16.76
CA VAL A 34 -9.07 20.95 16.57
C VAL A 34 -9.52 21.78 15.36
N GLU A 35 -9.19 23.06 15.35
CA GLU A 35 -9.63 23.99 14.30
C GLU A 35 -8.69 23.99 13.08
N ASN A 36 -7.37 23.91 13.30
CA ASN A 36 -6.40 24.10 12.23
C ASN A 36 -5.85 22.76 11.70
N VAL A 37 -6.55 22.20 10.72
CA VAL A 37 -6.18 20.96 10.03
C VAL A 37 -5.69 21.25 8.62
N VAL A 38 -4.49 20.78 8.29
CA VAL A 38 -3.86 20.91 6.96
C VAL A 38 -3.68 19.53 6.34
N LEU A 39 -4.14 19.35 5.10
CA LEU A 39 -3.87 18.15 4.31
C LEU A 39 -3.01 18.54 3.10
N VAL A 40 -1.83 17.94 3.01
CA VAL A 40 -0.89 18.12 1.91
C VAL A 40 -0.89 16.87 1.00
N ASP A 41 -0.98 17.07 -0.32
CA ASP A 41 -0.91 16.00 -1.31
C ASP A 41 0.05 16.37 -2.43
N LYS A 42 0.90 15.44 -2.86
CA LYS A 42 1.85 15.68 -3.96
C LYS A 42 1.20 15.83 -5.33
N ALA A 43 -0.07 15.47 -5.45
CA ALA A 43 -0.87 15.62 -6.64
C ALA A 43 -2.17 16.35 -6.28
N GLN A 44 -3.33 15.78 -6.59
CA GLN A 44 -4.63 16.37 -6.31
C GLN A 44 -5.51 15.36 -5.56
N VAL A 45 -6.02 15.76 -4.41
CA VAL A 45 -7.01 15.02 -3.62
C VAL A 45 -8.21 14.71 -4.51
N SER A 46 -8.65 13.44 -4.50
CA SER A 46 -9.68 12.85 -5.39
C SER A 46 -9.29 12.47 -6.81
N ARG A 47 -8.07 12.79 -7.26
CA ARG A 47 -7.59 12.45 -8.61
C ARG A 47 -6.33 11.59 -8.63
N SER A 48 -5.63 11.48 -7.51
CA SER A 48 -4.35 10.79 -7.37
C SER A 48 -4.45 9.54 -6.47
N GLY A 49 -3.41 8.71 -6.50
CA GLY A 49 -3.26 7.56 -5.60
C GLY A 49 -4.22 6.41 -5.88
N ALA A 50 -4.00 5.31 -5.15
CA ALA A 50 -4.65 4.02 -5.41
C ALA A 50 -6.17 4.05 -5.17
N SER A 51 -6.65 4.91 -4.25
CA SER A 51 -8.06 4.97 -3.87
C SER A 51 -8.98 5.36 -5.05
N THR A 52 -8.49 6.18 -5.99
CA THR A 52 -9.24 6.57 -7.18
C THR A 52 -9.33 5.46 -8.23
N SER A 53 -8.32 4.58 -8.26
CA SER A 53 -8.23 3.39 -9.10
C SER A 53 -8.65 2.11 -8.37
N ALA A 54 -9.26 2.22 -7.18
CA ALA A 54 -9.65 1.06 -6.40
C ALA A 54 -10.61 0.17 -7.20
N ALA A 55 -10.50 -1.16 -7.03
CA ALA A 55 -11.31 -2.16 -7.73
C ALA A 55 -12.80 -2.19 -7.29
N GLY A 56 -13.28 -1.11 -6.68
CA GLY A 56 -14.68 -0.86 -6.37
C GLY A 56 -15.28 -1.74 -5.29
N VAL A 57 -14.47 -2.37 -4.44
CA VAL A 57 -14.94 -3.25 -3.34
C VAL A 57 -14.29 -2.91 -2.01
N MET A 58 -15.05 -3.07 -0.92
CA MET A 58 -14.60 -2.84 0.46
C MET A 58 -15.26 -3.85 1.39
N LEU A 59 -14.55 -4.30 2.42
CA LEU A 59 -15.10 -5.20 3.43
C LEU A 59 -16.34 -4.56 4.08
N ALA A 60 -17.43 -5.32 4.20
CA ALA A 60 -18.74 -4.79 4.55
C ALA A 60 -19.43 -5.56 5.69
N PRO A 61 -18.86 -5.55 6.91
CA PRO A 61 -19.58 -6.02 8.08
C PRO A 61 -20.80 -5.11 8.30
N MET A 62 -21.93 -5.70 8.63
CA MET A 62 -23.20 -5.03 8.88
C MET A 62 -23.73 -5.41 10.26
N PRO A 63 -24.63 -4.60 10.86
CA PRO A 63 -25.30 -4.99 12.09
C PRO A 63 -26.00 -6.35 11.94
N GLY A 64 -25.74 -7.27 12.89
CA GLY A 64 -26.29 -8.62 12.89
C GLY A 64 -25.38 -9.71 12.30
N ASP A 65 -24.28 -9.35 11.63
CA ASP A 65 -23.28 -10.34 11.20
C ASP A 65 -22.52 -10.91 12.42
N ASP A 66 -22.16 -12.20 12.35
CA ASP A 66 -21.28 -12.82 13.33
C ASP A 66 -19.80 -12.44 13.06
N LEU A 67 -19.33 -11.42 13.78
CA LEU A 67 -17.96 -10.95 13.63
C LEU A 67 -16.90 -11.95 14.10
N GLN A 68 -17.24 -12.96 14.92
CA GLN A 68 -16.28 -13.99 15.31
C GLN A 68 -15.94 -14.91 14.14
N VAL A 69 -16.95 -15.27 13.33
CA VAL A 69 -16.74 -16.03 12.09
C VAL A 69 -15.88 -15.23 11.12
N TRP A 70 -16.14 -13.92 10.99
CA TRP A 70 -15.35 -13.04 10.12
C TRP A 70 -13.91 -12.90 10.61
N MET A 71 -13.71 -12.75 11.92
CA MET A 71 -12.37 -12.73 12.52
C MET A 71 -11.61 -14.02 12.21
N ARG A 72 -12.25 -15.19 12.42
CA ARG A 72 -11.66 -16.49 12.14
C ARG A 72 -11.18 -16.61 10.71
N GLU A 73 -12.07 -16.34 9.75
CA GLU A 73 -11.74 -16.41 8.33
C GLU A 73 -10.57 -15.49 7.97
N ILE A 74 -10.59 -14.24 8.44
CA ILE A 74 -9.54 -13.27 8.12
C ILE A 74 -8.20 -13.66 8.74
N VAL A 75 -8.18 -14.18 9.97
CA VAL A 75 -6.94 -14.62 10.64
C VAL A 75 -6.35 -15.87 9.97
N GLU A 76 -7.18 -16.88 9.70
CA GLU A 76 -6.74 -18.12 9.07
C GLU A 76 -6.23 -17.85 7.65
N ARG A 77 -6.94 -17.01 6.88
CA ARG A 77 -6.50 -16.59 5.55
C ARG A 77 -5.34 -15.58 5.60
N GLY A 78 -5.15 -14.86 6.68
CA GLY A 78 -3.98 -14.02 6.95
C GLY A 78 -2.75 -14.82 7.40
N ASP A 79 -2.82 -16.16 7.33
CA ASP A 79 -1.79 -17.09 7.78
C ASP A 79 -1.36 -16.83 9.23
N PHE A 80 -2.31 -16.47 10.09
CA PHE A 80 -2.10 -16.23 11.52
C PHE A 80 -1.10 -15.12 11.87
N LEU A 81 -0.68 -14.29 10.91
CA LEU A 81 0.13 -13.08 11.15
C LEU A 81 -0.73 -11.82 11.34
N SER A 82 -2.05 -11.96 11.31
CA SER A 82 -2.99 -10.87 11.60
C SER A 82 -2.91 -10.44 13.07
N ASP A 83 -2.84 -9.14 13.31
CA ASP A 83 -3.09 -8.57 14.63
C ASP A 83 -4.59 -8.64 14.94
N GLN A 84 -4.97 -9.46 15.93
CA GLN A 84 -6.37 -9.73 16.24
C GLN A 84 -7.05 -8.58 17.00
N ASP A 85 -6.29 -7.74 17.71
CA ASP A 85 -6.86 -6.54 18.34
C ASP A 85 -7.25 -5.51 17.29
N TRP A 86 -6.32 -5.27 16.36
CA TRP A 86 -6.57 -4.42 15.20
C TRP A 86 -7.69 -4.95 14.32
N LEU A 87 -7.79 -6.27 14.14
CA LEU A 87 -8.87 -6.87 13.36
C LEU A 87 -10.24 -6.70 14.02
N ARG A 88 -10.32 -6.87 15.35
CA ARG A 88 -11.55 -6.62 16.10
C ARG A 88 -11.99 -5.16 15.97
N ILE A 89 -11.05 -4.22 16.08
CA ILE A 89 -11.30 -2.79 15.85
C ILE A 89 -11.77 -2.55 14.42
N LEU A 90 -11.07 -3.11 13.43
CA LEU A 90 -11.44 -2.96 12.02
C LEU A 90 -12.88 -3.39 11.77
N LEU A 91 -13.28 -4.58 12.22
CA LEU A 91 -14.61 -5.12 11.94
C LEU A 91 -15.72 -4.32 12.64
N SER A 92 -15.50 -3.92 13.88
CA SER A 92 -16.48 -3.13 14.65
C SER A 92 -16.59 -1.70 14.11
N ASP A 93 -15.47 -0.97 14.02
CA ASP A 93 -15.47 0.42 13.58
C ASP A 93 -15.95 0.55 12.12
N GLN A 94 -15.68 -0.45 11.26
CA GLN A 94 -16.09 -0.43 9.85
C GLN A 94 -17.61 -0.41 9.68
N ILE A 95 -18.38 -1.03 10.57
CA ILE A 95 -19.85 -0.95 10.56
C ILE A 95 -20.28 0.53 10.63
N GLU A 96 -19.67 1.29 11.55
CA GLU A 96 -19.94 2.71 11.68
C GLU A 96 -19.41 3.52 10.48
N ARG A 97 -18.24 3.17 9.94
CA ARG A 97 -17.68 3.87 8.77
C ARG A 97 -18.59 3.72 7.54
N ILE A 98 -19.22 2.57 7.35
CA ILE A 98 -20.20 2.35 6.27
C ILE A 98 -21.44 3.23 6.48
N GLN A 99 -21.90 3.38 7.71
CA GLN A 99 -23.01 4.28 8.04
C GLN A 99 -22.64 5.75 7.80
N ASP A 100 -21.43 6.18 8.19
CA ASP A 100 -20.91 7.52 7.89
C ASP A 100 -20.88 7.80 6.39
N MET A 101 -20.32 6.90 5.59
CA MET A 101 -20.30 7.05 4.14
C MET A 101 -21.71 7.12 3.55
N THR A 102 -22.66 6.35 4.10
CA THR A 102 -24.07 6.43 3.70
C THR A 102 -24.66 7.80 4.03
N ARG A 103 -24.40 8.35 5.23
CA ARG A 103 -24.83 9.69 5.64
C ARG A 103 -24.23 10.80 4.76
N TRP A 104 -22.99 10.61 4.30
CA TRP A 104 -22.33 11.54 3.36
C TRP A 104 -22.81 11.39 1.91
N GLY A 105 -23.78 10.50 1.64
CA GLY A 105 -24.35 10.31 0.31
C GLY A 105 -23.45 9.54 -0.64
N MET A 106 -22.57 8.67 -0.12
CA MET A 106 -21.78 7.76 -0.96
C MET A 106 -22.70 6.73 -1.62
N ALA A 107 -22.54 6.56 -2.94
CA ALA A 107 -23.35 5.63 -3.72
C ALA A 107 -22.74 4.22 -3.68
N PHE A 108 -23.44 3.30 -3.03
CA PHE A 108 -23.19 1.87 -3.06
C PHE A 108 -24.17 1.18 -4.01
N GLU A 109 -23.74 0.07 -4.63
CA GLU A 109 -24.68 -0.80 -5.35
C GLU A 109 -25.74 -1.34 -4.39
N ARG A 110 -26.96 -1.47 -4.88
CA ARG A 110 -28.13 -1.92 -4.10
C ARG A 110 -28.65 -3.26 -4.63
N ASP A 111 -29.20 -4.07 -3.73
CA ASP A 111 -29.94 -5.27 -4.10
C ASP A 111 -31.39 -4.91 -4.51
N GLU A 112 -32.17 -5.93 -4.90
CA GLU A 112 -33.57 -5.77 -5.31
C GLU A 112 -34.47 -5.19 -4.20
N GLN A 113 -34.07 -5.32 -2.94
CA GLN A 113 -34.79 -4.79 -1.78
C GLN A 113 -34.35 -3.36 -1.42
N GLY A 114 -33.37 -2.79 -2.13
CA GLY A 114 -32.81 -1.46 -1.87
C GLY A 114 -31.75 -1.42 -0.77
N ASN A 115 -31.35 -2.57 -0.22
CA ASN A 115 -30.27 -2.66 0.76
C ASN A 115 -28.91 -2.58 0.07
N ILE A 116 -27.83 -2.33 0.81
CA ILE A 116 -26.48 -2.35 0.25
C ILE A 116 -26.17 -3.77 -0.24
N ALA A 117 -25.92 -3.92 -1.53
CA ALA A 117 -25.58 -5.21 -2.12
C ALA A 117 -24.23 -5.69 -1.58
N ARG A 118 -24.21 -6.92 -1.08
CA ARG A 118 -23.04 -7.59 -0.53
C ARG A 118 -22.66 -8.79 -1.37
N ILE A 119 -21.39 -8.87 -1.76
CA ILE A 119 -20.85 -9.92 -2.63
C ILE A 119 -19.68 -10.65 -1.99
N ILE A 120 -19.36 -11.82 -2.56
CA ILE A 120 -18.19 -12.63 -2.24
C ILE A 120 -17.20 -12.51 -3.39
N GLY A 121 -15.95 -12.16 -3.11
CA GLY A 121 -14.90 -12.08 -4.12
C GLY A 121 -13.67 -12.87 -3.70
N ARG A 122 -12.49 -12.28 -3.94
CA ARG A 122 -11.19 -12.88 -3.69
C ARG A 122 -10.95 -13.19 -2.21
N GLY A 123 -10.69 -14.46 -1.90
CA GLY A 123 -10.39 -14.97 -0.57
C GLY A 123 -11.62 -15.19 0.31
N HIS A 124 -12.81 -14.74 -0.09
CA HIS A 124 -13.98 -14.74 0.79
C HIS A 124 -14.71 -16.09 0.83
N VAL A 125 -15.14 -16.51 2.02
CA VAL A 125 -16.10 -17.61 2.25
C VAL A 125 -17.34 -17.07 2.96
N GLU A 126 -17.17 -16.54 4.17
CA GLU A 126 -18.25 -16.03 5.03
C GLU A 126 -18.32 -14.50 5.03
N THR A 127 -17.16 -13.86 4.96
CA THR A 127 -17.04 -12.41 4.86
C THR A 127 -17.65 -11.89 3.56
N ARG A 128 -18.12 -10.65 3.58
CA ARG A 128 -18.78 -10.00 2.44
C ARG A 128 -18.17 -8.64 2.15
N MET A 129 -18.26 -8.21 0.90
CA MET A 129 -17.84 -6.90 0.43
C MET A 129 -19.01 -6.11 -0.15
N LEU A 130 -19.00 -4.79 0.07
CA LEU A 130 -19.85 -3.85 -0.65
C LEU A 130 -19.18 -3.42 -1.94
N MET A 131 -19.97 -2.87 -2.86
CA MET A 131 -19.51 -2.38 -4.16
C MET A 131 -19.78 -0.88 -4.34
N PHE A 132 -18.82 -0.17 -4.95
CA PHE A 132 -18.90 1.27 -5.19
C PHE A 132 -17.98 1.71 -6.33
N HIS A 133 -18.17 2.94 -6.80
CA HIS A 133 -17.29 3.56 -7.77
C HIS A 133 -16.14 4.32 -7.08
N GLY A 134 -14.89 3.85 -7.26
CA GLY A 134 -13.68 4.42 -6.62
C GLY A 134 -13.51 5.94 -6.74
N LYS A 135 -13.53 6.48 -7.96
CA LYS A 135 -13.44 7.94 -8.20
C LYS A 135 -14.55 8.73 -7.50
N LYS A 136 -15.83 8.31 -7.64
CA LYS A 136 -16.97 8.99 -7.00
C LYS A 136 -16.88 8.99 -5.48
N MET A 137 -16.40 7.88 -4.88
CA MET A 137 -16.09 7.83 -3.45
C MET A 137 -15.11 8.94 -3.08
N MET A 138 -13.99 9.07 -3.81
CA MET A 138 -12.99 10.07 -3.49
C MET A 138 -13.44 11.51 -3.78
N GLU A 139 -14.31 11.72 -4.76
CA GLU A 139 -14.98 13.01 -5.00
C GLU A 139 -15.85 13.39 -3.78
N LYS A 140 -16.63 12.44 -3.24
CA LYS A 140 -17.38 12.64 -1.98
C LYS A 140 -16.50 12.89 -0.77
N MET A 141 -15.38 12.18 -0.62
CA MET A 141 -14.43 12.46 0.45
C MET A 141 -13.85 13.88 0.34
N ARG A 142 -13.53 14.35 -0.87
CA ARG A 142 -13.07 15.73 -1.08
C ARG A 142 -14.15 16.75 -0.71
N GLU A 143 -15.41 16.51 -1.07
CA GLU A 143 -16.54 17.36 -0.66
C GLU A 143 -16.63 17.49 0.86
N GLU A 144 -16.52 16.37 1.60
CA GLU A 144 -16.58 16.38 3.07
C GLU A 144 -15.37 17.08 3.72
N VAL A 145 -14.19 16.98 3.13
CA VAL A 145 -12.98 17.70 3.57
C VAL A 145 -13.13 19.22 3.36
N ILE A 146 -13.64 19.65 2.20
CA ILE A 146 -13.90 21.07 1.91
C ILE A 146 -14.99 21.63 2.83
N LYS A 147 -16.07 20.88 3.02
CA LYS A 147 -17.19 21.26 3.90
C LYS A 147 -16.74 21.53 5.34
N ARG A 148 -15.73 20.80 5.82
CA ARG A 148 -15.12 20.96 7.15
C ARG A 148 -14.01 22.00 7.20
N LYS A 149 -13.79 22.76 6.13
CA LYS A 149 -12.80 23.84 6.04
C LYS A 149 -11.35 23.39 6.30
N VAL A 150 -11.02 22.13 6.03
CA VAL A 150 -9.63 21.64 6.05
C VAL A 150 -8.83 22.41 4.98
N LYS A 151 -7.66 22.92 5.35
CA LYS A 151 -6.77 23.59 4.39
C LYS A 151 -6.09 22.54 3.50
N LEU A 152 -6.47 22.51 2.23
CA LEU A 152 -5.83 21.67 1.22
C LEU A 152 -4.61 22.37 0.63
N VAL A 153 -3.46 21.71 0.69
CA VAL A 153 -2.21 22.15 0.05
C VAL A 153 -1.80 21.09 -0.97
N GLU A 154 -2.22 21.30 -2.21
CA GLU A 154 -2.05 20.32 -3.30
C GLU A 154 -0.78 20.60 -4.11
N ARG A 155 -0.29 19.58 -4.81
CA ARG A 155 0.94 19.63 -5.62
C ARG A 155 2.20 19.94 -4.80
N VAL A 156 2.32 19.36 -3.61
CA VAL A 156 3.51 19.49 -2.77
C VAL A 156 4.08 18.12 -2.42
N THR A 157 5.32 17.88 -2.84
CA THR A 157 6.07 16.68 -2.41
C THR A 157 6.76 16.98 -1.09
N ILE A 158 6.42 16.22 -0.06
CA ILE A 158 7.15 16.23 1.21
C ILE A 158 8.42 15.40 1.06
N THR A 159 9.56 15.97 1.42
CA THR A 159 10.86 15.30 1.33
C THR A 159 11.29 14.71 2.66
N ASP A 160 10.97 15.36 3.79
CA ASP A 160 11.36 14.89 5.12
C ASP A 160 10.41 15.38 6.22
N LEU A 161 10.39 14.64 7.33
CA LEU A 161 9.76 15.04 8.58
C LEU A 161 10.71 15.94 9.38
N LEU A 162 10.16 16.92 10.08
CA LEU A 162 10.91 17.80 10.96
C LEU A 162 10.89 17.25 12.39
N THR A 163 12.05 17.28 13.05
CA THR A 163 12.21 16.73 14.40
C THR A 163 12.57 17.82 15.40
N SER A 164 12.11 17.69 16.64
CA SER A 164 12.32 18.71 17.68
C SER A 164 13.80 18.88 18.06
N ASP A 165 14.60 17.82 17.93
CA ASP A 165 16.03 17.81 18.25
C ASP A 165 16.92 18.11 17.04
N GLY A 166 16.39 18.07 15.81
CA GLY A 166 17.17 18.25 14.58
C GLY A 166 17.88 17.00 14.08
N ALA A 167 17.62 15.83 14.66
CA ALA A 167 18.28 14.58 14.32
C ALA A 167 17.38 13.64 13.48
N HIS A 168 18.04 12.81 12.65
CA HIS A 168 17.43 11.76 11.83
C HIS A 168 18.34 10.51 11.83
N PRO A 169 18.07 9.48 12.67
CA PRO A 169 16.86 9.29 13.49
C PRO A 169 16.78 10.23 14.69
N THR A 170 15.55 10.55 15.12
CA THR A 170 15.29 11.45 16.27
C THR A 170 15.14 10.67 17.58
N CYS A 171 15.59 11.28 18.68
CA CYS A 171 15.22 10.87 20.04
C CYS A 171 14.12 11.78 20.63
N GLY A 172 13.78 12.86 19.93
CA GLY A 172 12.71 13.78 20.24
C GLY A 172 11.38 13.37 19.60
N ARG A 173 10.63 14.37 19.12
CA ARG A 173 9.31 14.20 18.49
C ARG A 173 9.29 14.77 17.08
N VAL A 174 8.31 14.35 16.29
CA VAL A 174 8.00 15.03 15.02
C VAL A 174 7.26 16.34 15.29
N VAL A 175 7.68 17.41 14.62
CA VAL A 175 7.13 18.77 14.75
C VAL A 175 6.62 19.36 13.44
N GLY A 176 6.51 18.53 12.40
CA GLY A 176 6.05 18.97 11.08
C GLY A 176 6.77 18.28 9.93
N ALA A 177 6.85 18.94 8.79
CA ALA A 177 7.49 18.43 7.59
C ALA A 177 7.99 19.56 6.67
N ILE A 178 8.88 19.22 5.74
CA ILE A 178 9.37 20.15 4.71
C ILE A 178 9.18 19.53 3.32
N GLY A 179 8.88 20.39 2.35
CA GLY A 179 8.68 19.96 0.98
C GLY A 179 8.74 21.10 -0.01
N PHE A 180 8.36 20.81 -1.25
CA PHE A 180 8.31 21.81 -2.30
C PHE A 180 7.14 21.57 -3.26
N ASP A 181 6.64 22.66 -3.85
CA ASP A 181 5.61 22.63 -4.87
C ASP A 181 6.15 21.98 -6.15
N THR A 182 5.45 20.97 -6.65
CA THR A 182 5.91 20.09 -7.74
C THR A 182 5.90 20.77 -9.11
N ARG A 183 5.39 22.00 -9.24
CA ARG A 183 5.39 22.77 -10.49
C ARG A 183 6.38 23.93 -10.45
N THR A 184 6.38 24.67 -9.35
CA THR A 184 7.09 25.94 -9.21
C THR A 184 8.41 25.80 -8.48
N GLY A 185 8.59 24.74 -7.69
CA GLY A 185 9.75 24.57 -6.82
C GLY A 185 9.71 25.47 -5.59
N LYS A 186 8.58 26.15 -5.33
CA LYS A 186 8.34 26.92 -4.10
C LYS A 186 8.56 26.02 -2.89
N ARG A 187 9.29 26.49 -1.88
CA ARG A 187 9.68 25.74 -0.69
C ARG A 187 8.70 25.98 0.43
N LEU A 188 8.13 24.91 0.96
CA LEU A 188 7.11 24.96 1.99
C LEU A 188 7.62 24.27 3.26
N LEU A 189 7.48 24.98 4.38
CA LEU A 189 7.68 24.45 5.72
C LEU A 189 6.32 24.27 6.38
N PHE A 190 6.06 23.07 6.89
CA PHE A 190 4.86 22.78 7.66
C PHE A 190 5.26 22.59 9.12
N GLU A 191 4.76 23.45 10.01
CA GLU A 191 4.90 23.28 11.45
C GLU A 191 3.60 22.70 12.01
N ALA A 192 3.70 21.61 12.75
CA ALA A 192 2.54 20.86 13.21
C ALA A 192 2.73 20.33 14.64
N LYS A 193 1.65 20.32 15.42
CA LYS A 193 1.66 19.69 16.75
C LYS A 193 1.67 18.17 16.64
N ALA A 194 0.90 17.63 15.69
CA ALA A 194 0.91 16.23 15.30
C ALA A 194 0.93 16.06 13.77
N THR A 195 1.62 15.02 13.28
CA THR A 195 1.74 14.71 11.86
C THR A 195 1.25 13.28 11.57
N ILE A 196 0.36 13.14 10.60
CA ILE A 196 -0.18 11.86 10.11
C ILE A 196 0.38 11.58 8.72
N VAL A 197 1.01 10.42 8.52
CA VAL A 197 1.49 9.98 7.20
C VAL A 197 0.51 8.95 6.60
N ALA A 198 -0.04 9.29 5.44
CA ALA A 198 -1.07 8.54 4.72
C ALA A 198 -0.80 8.50 3.19
N THR A 199 0.48 8.40 2.80
CA THR A 199 0.96 8.55 1.41
C THR A 199 0.74 7.32 0.51
N GLY A 200 0.17 6.24 1.03
CA GLY A 200 0.06 4.96 0.30
C GLY A 200 1.31 4.08 0.42
N GLY A 201 1.37 3.04 -0.41
CA GLY A 201 2.40 2.00 -0.39
C GLY A 201 3.65 2.32 -1.21
N ILE A 202 4.31 1.26 -1.69
CA ILE A 202 5.47 1.31 -2.60
C ILE A 202 5.09 0.63 -3.92
N HIS A 203 5.19 1.32 -5.04
CA HIS A 203 4.92 0.79 -6.37
C HIS A 203 6.06 1.12 -7.33
N PRO A 204 6.33 0.22 -8.28
CA PRO A 204 7.09 0.59 -9.46
C PRO A 204 6.22 1.49 -10.35
N LYS A 205 6.84 2.55 -10.88
CA LYS A 205 6.32 3.35 -11.99
C LYS A 205 6.18 2.47 -13.24
N ARG A 206 5.22 2.74 -14.12
CA ARG A 206 4.90 1.90 -15.31
C ARG A 206 4.46 0.47 -14.93
N GLY A 207 3.30 0.35 -14.29
CA GLY A 207 2.62 -0.95 -14.13
C GLY A 207 1.74 -1.08 -12.89
N GLY A 208 2.04 -0.36 -11.80
CA GLY A 208 1.31 -0.51 -10.54
C GLY A 208 -0.04 0.22 -10.50
N LEU A 209 -1.17 -0.50 -10.42
CA LEU A 209 -2.54 0.05 -10.29
C LEU A 209 -2.92 1.16 -11.29
N ALA A 210 -2.21 1.27 -12.42
CA ALA A 210 -2.31 2.39 -13.35
C ALA A 210 -2.12 3.79 -12.69
N VAL A 211 -1.22 3.86 -11.71
CA VAL A 211 -0.81 5.10 -11.01
C VAL A 211 0.71 5.12 -10.84
N ASP A 212 1.32 6.29 -11.05
CA ASP A 212 2.79 6.45 -11.00
C ASP A 212 3.28 7.26 -9.80
N ASN A 213 2.41 7.50 -8.82
CA ASN A 213 2.63 8.43 -7.73
C ASN A 213 2.65 7.76 -6.34
N ILE A 214 2.89 6.45 -6.27
CA ILE A 214 2.91 5.66 -5.01
C ILE A 214 4.30 5.06 -4.87
N THR A 215 5.26 5.82 -4.38
CA THR A 215 6.71 5.53 -4.53
C THR A 215 7.40 5.24 -3.21
N GLY A 216 6.64 4.92 -2.15
CA GLY A 216 7.17 4.65 -0.82
C GLY A 216 7.61 5.90 -0.05
N ASP A 217 7.07 7.07 -0.39
CA ASP A 217 7.48 8.34 0.20
C ASP A 217 7.29 8.37 1.73
N GLY A 218 6.12 7.92 2.21
CA GLY A 218 5.80 7.82 3.64
C GLY A 218 6.69 6.84 4.38
N HIS A 219 6.95 5.66 3.79
CA HIS A 219 7.87 4.66 4.32
C HIS A 219 9.26 5.27 4.49
N ALA A 220 9.73 5.99 3.48
CA ALA A 220 11.06 6.56 3.44
C ALA A 220 11.23 7.72 4.44
N ILE A 221 10.29 8.68 4.50
CA ILE A 221 10.37 9.79 5.46
C ILE A 221 10.24 9.30 6.92
N GLY A 222 9.36 8.31 7.16
CA GLY A 222 9.21 7.69 8.48
C GLY A 222 10.49 6.97 8.90
N PHE A 223 11.03 6.11 8.03
CA PHE A 223 12.26 5.38 8.31
C PHE A 223 13.46 6.31 8.52
N ARG A 224 13.60 7.38 7.70
CA ARG A 224 14.66 8.37 7.88
C ARG A 224 14.58 9.06 9.25
N ALA A 225 13.38 9.35 9.73
CA ALA A 225 13.14 9.93 11.06
C ALA A 225 13.35 8.93 12.20
N GLY A 226 13.42 7.62 11.93
CA GLY A 226 13.61 6.57 12.94
C GLY A 226 12.34 5.79 13.30
N ALA A 227 11.28 5.92 12.49
CA ALA A 227 10.06 5.15 12.69
C ALA A 227 10.32 3.66 12.37
N ASP A 228 9.73 2.79 13.19
CA ASP A 228 9.73 1.35 12.96
C ASP A 228 8.89 1.01 11.74
N LEU A 229 9.45 0.22 10.83
CA LEU A 229 8.72 -0.41 9.73
C LEU A 229 8.56 -1.90 9.99
N THR A 230 7.46 -2.51 9.54
CA THR A 230 7.23 -3.95 9.73
C THR A 230 6.54 -4.57 8.51
N GLY A 231 6.72 -5.88 8.34
CA GLY A 231 6.13 -6.67 7.27
C GLY A 231 6.70 -6.35 5.88
N MET A 232 7.87 -5.74 5.80
CA MET A 232 8.46 -5.31 4.53
C MET A 232 8.67 -6.50 3.56
N GLU A 233 8.94 -7.70 4.06
CA GLU A 233 9.10 -8.92 3.27
C GLU A 233 7.85 -9.32 2.46
N PHE A 234 6.67 -8.85 2.87
CA PHE A 234 5.41 -9.14 2.18
C PHE A 234 5.08 -8.11 1.08
N ILE A 235 5.90 -7.07 0.90
CA ILE A 235 5.75 -6.08 -0.20
C ILE A 235 6.14 -6.68 -1.57
N THR A 236 6.36 -7.99 -1.68
CA THR A 236 6.46 -8.68 -2.97
C THR A 236 5.13 -9.26 -3.47
N THR A 237 4.00 -8.85 -2.88
CA THR A 237 2.66 -9.25 -3.35
C THR A 237 2.41 -8.68 -4.74
N GLY A 238 2.80 -9.39 -5.79
CA GLY A 238 2.48 -8.98 -7.16
C GLY A 238 0.96 -8.94 -7.41
N HIS A 239 0.55 -8.38 -8.54
CA HIS A 239 -0.87 -8.23 -8.89
C HIS A 239 -1.17 -8.68 -10.32
N LEU A 240 -2.30 -9.34 -10.56
CA LEU A 240 -2.80 -9.64 -11.91
C LEU A 240 -3.54 -8.44 -12.49
N GLN A 241 -2.88 -7.66 -13.35
CA GLN A 241 -3.47 -6.45 -13.95
C GLN A 241 -3.00 -6.16 -15.38
N GLY A 242 -2.08 -6.95 -15.95
CA GLY A 242 -1.61 -6.74 -17.31
C GLY A 242 -2.61 -7.36 -18.28
N TRP A 243 -3.26 -6.56 -19.10
CA TRP A 243 -4.30 -7.00 -20.03
C TRP A 243 -3.88 -6.80 -21.47
N GLY A 244 -3.97 -7.86 -22.29
CA GLY A 244 -3.71 -7.82 -23.72
C GLY A 244 -2.32 -7.27 -24.08
N ARG A 245 -1.35 -7.42 -23.17
CA ARG A 245 0.02 -6.82 -23.23
C ARG A 245 0.07 -5.29 -23.34
N SER A 246 -1.06 -4.62 -23.22
CA SER A 246 -1.23 -3.24 -23.71
C SER A 246 -1.74 -2.28 -22.63
N CYS A 247 -2.40 -2.77 -21.58
CA CYS A 247 -2.83 -1.91 -20.48
C CYS A 247 -2.75 -2.56 -19.11
N TRP A 248 -2.75 -1.70 -18.09
CA TRP A 248 -2.79 -2.04 -16.69
C TRP A 248 -4.13 -1.59 -16.09
N SER A 249 -4.90 -2.50 -15.52
CA SER A 249 -6.23 -2.16 -15.00
C SER A 249 -6.67 -3.03 -13.82
N ALA A 250 -7.33 -2.39 -12.84
CA ALA A 250 -7.82 -3.01 -11.63
C ALA A 250 -9.32 -3.35 -11.73
N CYS A 251 -9.64 -4.62 -11.93
CA CYS A 251 -11.02 -5.13 -11.86
C CYS A 251 -11.12 -6.56 -11.28
N LEU A 252 -10.01 -7.08 -10.75
CA LEU A 252 -9.84 -8.50 -10.40
C LEU A 252 -10.91 -9.03 -9.43
N ASN A 253 -11.21 -8.32 -8.33
CA ASN A 253 -12.24 -8.76 -7.38
C ASN A 253 -13.63 -8.89 -8.02
N MET A 254 -13.97 -7.99 -8.95
CA MET A 254 -15.27 -7.99 -9.61
C MET A 254 -15.40 -9.14 -10.60
N ILE A 255 -14.39 -9.36 -11.45
CA ILE A 255 -14.43 -10.48 -12.41
C ILE A 255 -14.42 -11.82 -11.69
N GLN A 256 -13.72 -11.93 -10.55
CA GLN A 256 -13.72 -13.14 -9.72
C GLN A 256 -15.07 -13.39 -9.07
N ASN A 257 -15.74 -12.34 -8.56
CA ASN A 257 -17.10 -12.45 -8.05
C ASN A 257 -18.07 -12.95 -9.13
N LEU A 258 -17.92 -12.47 -10.36
CA LEU A 258 -18.79 -12.82 -11.48
C LEU A 258 -18.42 -14.15 -12.16
N GLY A 259 -17.40 -14.85 -11.65
CA GLY A 259 -17.05 -16.20 -12.07
C GLY A 259 -16.15 -16.26 -13.31
N ALA A 260 -15.23 -15.29 -13.48
CA ALA A 260 -14.19 -15.37 -14.50
C ALA A 260 -13.39 -16.67 -14.37
N LYS A 261 -12.95 -17.24 -15.49
CA LYS A 261 -12.16 -18.46 -15.54
C LYS A 261 -10.75 -18.15 -16.04
N PHE A 262 -9.73 -18.64 -15.34
CA PHE A 262 -8.34 -18.49 -15.78
C PHE A 262 -7.89 -19.75 -16.51
N VAL A 263 -7.45 -19.58 -17.75
CA VAL A 263 -7.00 -20.67 -18.63
C VAL A 263 -5.59 -20.40 -19.14
N ASN A 264 -4.78 -21.45 -19.30
CA ASN A 264 -3.43 -21.32 -19.85
C ASN A 264 -3.41 -21.50 -21.38
N ALA A 265 -2.23 -21.45 -22.01
CA ALA A 265 -2.09 -21.59 -23.46
C ALA A 265 -2.55 -22.95 -24.00
N GLN A 266 -2.60 -23.98 -23.15
CA GLN A 266 -3.11 -25.31 -23.48
C GLN A 266 -4.63 -25.42 -23.32
N GLY A 267 -5.33 -24.33 -22.97
CA GLY A 267 -6.78 -24.32 -22.74
C GLY A 267 -7.20 -24.92 -21.40
N GLU A 268 -6.25 -25.20 -20.49
CA GLU A 268 -6.54 -25.80 -19.20
C GLU A 268 -6.92 -24.73 -18.16
N ARG A 269 -8.03 -24.97 -17.44
CA ARG A 269 -8.41 -24.19 -16.26
C ARG A 269 -7.57 -24.61 -15.05
N PHE A 270 -6.51 -23.86 -14.75
CA PHE A 270 -5.42 -24.34 -13.90
C PHE A 270 -5.56 -24.01 -12.41
N MET A 271 -6.40 -23.04 -12.01
CA MET A 271 -6.40 -22.57 -10.61
C MET A 271 -6.78 -23.62 -9.56
N GLY A 272 -7.59 -24.62 -9.93
CA GLY A 272 -7.94 -25.72 -9.03
C GLY A 272 -6.75 -26.56 -8.57
N LYS A 273 -5.61 -26.52 -9.28
CA LYS A 273 -4.35 -27.16 -8.86
C LYS A 273 -3.71 -26.48 -7.65
N TYR A 274 -3.96 -25.18 -7.50
CA TYR A 274 -3.30 -24.32 -6.52
C TYR A 274 -4.23 -23.94 -5.36
N ASP A 275 -5.53 -23.90 -5.61
CA ASP A 275 -6.57 -23.69 -4.60
C ASP A 275 -7.86 -24.41 -5.05
N ALA A 276 -8.07 -25.61 -4.52
CA ALA A 276 -9.20 -26.46 -4.89
C ALA A 276 -10.55 -25.96 -4.33
N GLU A 277 -10.51 -25.11 -3.29
CA GLU A 277 -11.70 -24.55 -2.63
C GLU A 277 -12.18 -23.30 -3.39
N LEU A 278 -11.29 -22.33 -3.59
CA LEU A 278 -11.65 -21.01 -4.11
C LEU A 278 -11.40 -20.83 -5.61
N TRP A 279 -10.58 -21.66 -6.23
CA TRP A 279 -10.22 -21.54 -7.65
C TRP A 279 -9.74 -20.12 -8.00
N GLU A 280 -10.38 -19.44 -8.96
CA GLU A 280 -10.02 -18.08 -9.34
C GLU A 280 -10.24 -17.07 -8.22
N ARG A 281 -11.02 -17.40 -7.18
CA ARG A 281 -11.18 -16.56 -5.98
C ARG A 281 -10.04 -16.75 -4.97
N ALA A 282 -8.99 -17.52 -5.25
CA ALA A 282 -7.84 -17.69 -4.35
C ALA A 282 -7.20 -16.35 -3.91
N LYS A 283 -6.36 -16.39 -2.87
CA LYS A 283 -5.64 -15.20 -2.37
C LYS A 283 -4.76 -14.58 -3.47
N LEU A 284 -4.52 -13.26 -3.39
CA LEU A 284 -3.73 -12.55 -4.42
C LEU A 284 -2.30 -13.09 -4.56
N CYS A 285 -1.64 -13.42 -3.45
CA CYS A 285 -0.30 -14.02 -3.47
C CYS A 285 -0.31 -15.36 -4.21
N THR A 286 -1.25 -16.26 -3.87
CA THR A 286 -1.43 -17.57 -4.53
C THR A 286 -1.70 -17.41 -6.02
N LEU A 287 -2.56 -16.46 -6.41
CA LEU A 287 -2.85 -16.15 -7.81
C LEU A 287 -1.60 -15.70 -8.57
N THR A 288 -0.88 -14.73 -8.04
CA THR A 288 0.34 -14.22 -8.67
C THR A 288 1.40 -15.32 -8.79
N GLN A 289 1.62 -16.09 -7.73
CA GLN A 289 2.56 -17.22 -7.74
C GLN A 289 2.15 -18.30 -8.74
N ALA A 290 0.87 -18.66 -8.80
CA ALA A 290 0.34 -19.63 -9.77
C ALA A 290 0.57 -19.16 -11.21
N PHE A 291 0.25 -17.89 -11.53
CA PHE A 291 0.49 -17.32 -12.86
C PHE A 291 1.99 -17.31 -13.21
N CYS A 292 2.86 -16.91 -12.28
CA CYS A 292 4.31 -16.96 -12.50
C CYS A 292 4.81 -18.39 -12.71
N LYS A 293 4.31 -19.37 -11.93
CA LYS A 293 4.67 -20.78 -12.08
C LYS A 293 4.24 -21.35 -13.43
N GLU A 294 2.97 -21.16 -13.82
CA GLU A 294 2.47 -21.59 -15.14
C GLU A 294 3.34 -21.03 -16.27
N ALA A 295 3.70 -19.74 -16.19
CA ALA A 295 4.55 -19.11 -17.19
C ALA A 295 5.97 -19.71 -17.23
N LEU A 296 6.61 -19.90 -16.07
CA LEU A 296 7.96 -20.46 -15.96
C LEU A 296 8.02 -21.94 -16.39
N GLU A 297 6.93 -22.67 -16.28
CA GLU A 297 6.82 -24.05 -16.76
C GLU A 297 6.32 -24.15 -18.23
N GLY A 298 6.38 -23.05 -18.98
CA GLY A 298 6.12 -23.05 -20.43
C GLY A 298 4.64 -23.08 -20.82
N ARG A 299 3.73 -22.71 -19.91
CA ARG A 299 2.26 -22.70 -20.14
C ARG A 299 1.68 -21.31 -20.37
N ALA A 300 2.51 -20.29 -20.47
CA ALA A 300 2.12 -18.96 -20.93
C ALA A 300 1.78 -18.93 -22.43
N PRO A 301 0.98 -17.94 -22.89
CA PRO A 301 0.26 -16.93 -22.11
C PRO A 301 -0.94 -17.51 -21.34
N MET A 302 -1.35 -16.79 -20.28
CA MET A 302 -2.57 -17.08 -19.53
C MET A 302 -3.68 -16.11 -19.99
N TYR A 303 -4.92 -16.59 -19.95
CA TYR A 303 -6.09 -15.85 -20.40
C TYR A 303 -7.17 -15.82 -19.32
N CYS A 304 -7.99 -14.78 -19.37
CA CYS A 304 -9.20 -14.63 -18.59
C CYS A 304 -10.41 -14.78 -19.52
N ASP A 305 -11.24 -15.80 -19.28
CA ASP A 305 -12.50 -16.02 -19.97
C ASP A 305 -13.66 -15.46 -19.16
N MET A 306 -14.37 -14.51 -19.77
CA MET A 306 -15.55 -13.83 -19.21
C MET A 306 -16.75 -13.88 -20.17
N ARG A 307 -16.66 -14.63 -21.28
CA ARG A 307 -17.69 -14.63 -22.34
C ARG A 307 -19.06 -15.11 -21.85
N HIS A 308 -19.07 -15.91 -20.78
CA HIS A 308 -20.29 -16.40 -20.12
C HIS A 308 -20.97 -15.38 -19.20
N PHE A 309 -20.39 -14.18 -18.99
CA PHE A 309 -21.00 -13.15 -18.16
C PHE A 309 -22.32 -12.67 -18.77
N THR A 310 -23.33 -12.52 -17.91
CA THR A 310 -24.66 -12.04 -18.32
C THR A 310 -24.64 -10.54 -18.65
N PRO A 311 -25.63 -10.02 -19.40
CA PRO A 311 -25.77 -8.58 -19.62
C PRO A 311 -25.80 -7.77 -18.33
N GLU A 312 -26.41 -8.31 -17.27
CA GLU A 312 -26.45 -7.66 -15.96
C GLU A 312 -25.07 -7.61 -15.28
N ALA A 313 -24.29 -8.68 -15.40
CA ALA A 313 -22.91 -8.72 -14.91
C ALA A 313 -22.06 -7.62 -15.58
N TRP A 314 -22.20 -7.46 -16.90
CA TRP A 314 -21.52 -6.39 -17.64
C TRP A 314 -22.01 -4.99 -17.24
N ALA A 315 -23.32 -4.81 -17.04
CA ALA A 315 -23.86 -3.56 -16.55
C ALA A 315 -23.28 -3.20 -15.17
N ARG A 316 -23.15 -4.18 -14.26
CA ARG A 316 -22.52 -4.00 -12.95
C ARG A 316 -21.05 -3.62 -13.08
N MET A 317 -20.28 -4.30 -13.94
CA MET A 317 -18.88 -3.96 -14.21
C MET A 317 -18.73 -2.51 -14.69
N ARG A 318 -19.59 -2.05 -15.60
CA ARG A 318 -19.58 -0.66 -16.09
C ARG A 318 -19.94 0.37 -15.01
N ARG A 319 -20.75 0.02 -14.01
CA ARG A 319 -21.04 0.92 -12.87
C ARG A 319 -19.92 0.97 -11.83
N VAL A 320 -19.37 -0.19 -11.47
CA VAL A 320 -18.42 -0.34 -10.35
C VAL A 320 -16.98 -0.03 -10.79
N VAL A 321 -16.56 -0.55 -11.95
CA VAL A 321 -15.19 -0.39 -12.50
C VAL A 321 -15.18 0.23 -13.91
N PRO A 322 -15.84 1.40 -14.14
CA PRO A 322 -15.93 2.00 -15.47
C PRO A 322 -14.58 2.34 -16.09
N ARG A 323 -13.57 2.68 -15.28
CA ARG A 323 -12.22 2.98 -15.80
C ARG A 323 -11.60 1.75 -16.47
N ALA A 324 -11.84 0.56 -15.91
CA ALA A 324 -11.38 -0.68 -16.52
C ALA A 324 -12.12 -0.94 -17.84
N MET A 325 -13.44 -0.80 -17.84
CA MET A 325 -14.26 -1.00 -19.05
C MET A 325 -13.87 -0.03 -20.16
N LEU A 326 -13.66 1.24 -19.82
CA LEU A 326 -13.19 2.26 -20.77
C LEU A 326 -11.82 1.92 -21.35
N MET A 327 -10.91 1.32 -20.57
CA MET A 327 -9.61 0.89 -21.10
C MET A 327 -9.76 -0.24 -22.12
N PHE A 328 -10.61 -1.24 -21.84
CA PHE A 328 -10.88 -2.32 -22.79
C PHE A 328 -11.55 -1.79 -24.07
N ASP A 329 -12.57 -0.94 -23.93
CA ASP A 329 -13.27 -0.31 -25.05
C ASP A 329 -12.28 0.48 -25.94
N LYS A 330 -11.33 1.22 -25.34
CA LYS A 330 -10.30 1.99 -26.08
C LYS A 330 -9.28 1.12 -26.81
N LEU A 331 -9.01 -0.09 -26.30
CA LEU A 331 -8.12 -1.05 -26.95
C LEU A 331 -8.83 -1.92 -27.98
N GLY A 332 -10.15 -1.74 -28.17
CA GLY A 332 -10.95 -2.59 -29.07
C GLY A 332 -11.12 -4.02 -28.56
N ILE A 333 -10.96 -4.26 -27.26
CA ILE A 333 -11.08 -5.59 -26.65
C ILE A 333 -12.55 -5.84 -26.29
N ASP A 334 -13.21 -6.77 -26.99
CA ASP A 334 -14.58 -7.19 -26.70
C ASP A 334 -14.60 -8.40 -25.75
N LEU A 335 -14.68 -8.12 -24.45
CA LEU A 335 -14.71 -9.15 -23.39
C LEU A 335 -15.91 -10.12 -23.46
N THR A 336 -16.94 -9.79 -24.26
CA THR A 336 -18.11 -10.65 -24.44
C THR A 336 -17.88 -11.75 -25.49
N LYS A 337 -16.89 -11.56 -26.38
CA LYS A 337 -16.60 -12.47 -27.49
C LYS A 337 -15.23 -13.12 -27.39
N GLU A 338 -14.29 -12.46 -26.74
CA GLU A 338 -12.89 -12.85 -26.73
C GLU A 338 -12.42 -13.29 -25.33
N VAL A 339 -11.43 -14.19 -25.30
CA VAL A 339 -10.63 -14.44 -24.10
C VAL A 339 -9.42 -13.51 -24.14
N VAL A 340 -9.09 -12.87 -23.02
CA VAL A 340 -8.05 -11.83 -23.01
C VAL A 340 -6.84 -12.28 -22.24
N GLU A 341 -5.66 -12.08 -22.81
CA GLU A 341 -4.40 -12.36 -22.12
C GLU A 341 -4.33 -11.56 -20.82
N LEU A 342 -4.05 -12.25 -19.71
CA LEU A 342 -3.89 -11.70 -18.38
C LEU A 342 -2.51 -12.09 -17.83
N ALA A 343 -1.70 -11.08 -17.50
CA ALA A 343 -0.34 -11.24 -17.01
C ALA A 343 -0.20 -10.78 -15.54
N PRO A 344 0.62 -11.48 -14.74
CA PRO A 344 1.03 -11.00 -13.44
C PRO A 344 2.02 -9.83 -13.58
N PHE A 345 1.88 -8.84 -12.71
CA PHE A 345 2.95 -7.92 -12.38
C PHE A 345 3.62 -8.39 -11.09
N ALA A 346 4.88 -8.80 -11.18
CA ALA A 346 5.70 -9.15 -10.04
C ALA A 346 6.65 -8.00 -9.70
N GLY A 347 7.01 -7.83 -8.44
CA GLY A 347 7.97 -6.80 -8.02
C GLY A 347 7.83 -6.37 -6.58
N VAL A 348 8.57 -5.32 -6.18
CA VAL A 348 8.33 -4.57 -4.94
C VAL A 348 7.03 -3.79 -5.11
N PHE A 349 5.92 -4.43 -4.77
CA PHE A 349 4.56 -3.92 -4.89
C PHE A 349 3.85 -4.01 -3.52
N GLY A 350 3.79 -2.86 -2.84
CA GLY A 350 3.19 -2.66 -1.53
C GLY A 350 1.86 -1.91 -1.56
N GLY A 351 1.17 -1.87 -2.71
CA GLY A 351 -0.11 -1.16 -2.88
C GLY A 351 -1.25 -1.60 -1.99
N CYS A 352 -0.99 -2.66 -1.26
CA CYS A 352 -1.90 -3.38 -0.41
C CYS A 352 -1.57 -3.19 1.08
N GLY A 353 -0.57 -2.38 1.42
CA GLY A 353 -0.17 -2.16 2.82
C GLY A 353 0.35 -3.44 3.48
N ASP A 354 1.04 -4.27 2.69
CA ASP A 354 1.66 -5.51 3.13
C ASP A 354 2.88 -5.28 4.01
N GLY A 355 3.42 -4.06 4.00
CA GLY A 355 4.44 -3.57 4.92
C GLY A 355 4.43 -2.05 4.97
N GLY A 356 4.98 -1.49 6.03
CA GLY A 356 5.06 -0.05 6.24
C GLY A 356 5.27 0.31 7.70
N MET A 357 4.98 1.57 8.06
CA MET A 357 5.14 2.00 9.44
C MET A 357 4.34 1.12 10.39
N ARG A 358 5.00 0.71 11.46
CA ARG A 358 4.38 -0.02 12.56
C ARG A 358 3.60 0.98 13.40
N VAL A 359 2.32 0.70 13.61
CA VAL A 359 1.44 1.52 14.45
C VAL A 359 0.70 0.70 15.50
N ASN A 360 0.49 1.27 16.67
CA ASN A 360 -0.40 0.68 17.68
C ASN A 360 -1.89 0.89 17.31
N THR A 361 -2.84 0.42 18.12
CA THR A 361 -4.28 0.56 17.88
C THR A 361 -4.82 2.01 17.91
N PHE A 362 -3.97 2.99 18.23
CA PHE A 362 -4.25 4.42 18.17
C PHE A 362 -3.64 5.10 16.93
N CYS A 363 -3.06 4.31 16.02
CA CYS A 363 -2.31 4.77 14.85
C CYS A 363 -1.00 5.50 15.17
N GLU A 364 -0.48 5.39 16.40
CA GLU A 364 0.79 6.01 16.82
C GLU A 364 1.98 5.16 16.37
N THR A 365 3.02 5.81 15.89
CA THR A 365 4.34 5.18 15.67
C THR A 365 5.14 5.16 16.98
N ASN A 366 6.38 4.64 16.93
CA ASN A 366 7.32 4.75 18.05
C ASN A 366 7.89 6.17 18.25
N ILE A 367 7.64 7.12 17.35
CA ILE A 367 8.10 8.51 17.49
C ILE A 367 6.92 9.37 17.98
N PRO A 368 7.06 10.09 19.11
CA PRO A 368 6.02 10.99 19.58
C PRO A 368 5.64 12.04 18.53
N GLY A 369 4.34 12.35 18.43
CA GLY A 369 3.80 13.28 17.44
C GLY A 369 3.70 12.74 16.01
N LEU A 370 4.15 11.51 15.74
CA LEU A 370 4.04 10.87 14.42
C LEU A 370 3.03 9.72 14.43
N TYR A 371 2.06 9.82 13.52
CA TYR A 371 0.99 8.86 13.31
C TYR A 371 1.04 8.32 11.87
N GLY A 372 0.51 7.12 11.67
CA GLY A 372 0.41 6.49 10.35
C GLY A 372 -0.99 5.95 10.08
N ALA A 373 -1.46 6.06 8.83
CA ALA A 373 -2.75 5.50 8.41
C ALA A 373 -2.72 4.91 6.98
N GLY A 374 -3.64 3.98 6.72
CA GLY A 374 -3.77 3.33 5.42
C GLY A 374 -2.51 2.56 5.01
N ALA A 375 -2.26 2.46 3.69
CA ALA A 375 -1.15 1.67 3.14
C ALA A 375 0.26 2.26 3.35
N ALA A 376 0.38 3.44 3.99
CA ALA A 376 1.67 3.92 4.51
C ALA A 376 2.11 3.14 5.77
N THR A 377 1.17 2.43 6.39
CA THR A 377 1.40 1.52 7.51
C THR A 377 1.32 0.07 7.05
N LYS A 378 1.84 -0.85 7.86
CA LYS A 378 1.44 -2.25 7.75
C LYS A 378 -0.05 -2.36 8.12
N ILE A 379 -0.85 -2.91 7.22
CA ILE A 379 -2.24 -3.28 7.51
C ILE A 379 -2.21 -4.55 8.35
N LEU A 380 -1.94 -4.38 9.64
CA LEU A 380 -1.84 -5.44 10.64
C LEU A 380 -3.02 -6.44 10.65
N PRO A 381 -4.31 -6.04 10.47
CA PRO A 381 -5.40 -7.02 10.46
C PRO A 381 -5.37 -7.97 9.25
N HIS A 382 -4.66 -7.60 8.17
CA HIS A 382 -4.63 -8.35 6.92
C HIS A 382 -3.68 -9.55 6.95
N GLY A 383 -2.78 -9.63 7.93
CA GLY A 383 -1.75 -10.66 8.02
C GLY A 383 -0.84 -10.66 6.80
N THR A 384 -0.85 -11.74 6.02
CA THR A 384 -0.08 -11.92 4.78
C THR A 384 -0.87 -11.66 3.49
N TYR A 385 -1.98 -10.92 3.57
CA TYR A 385 -2.97 -10.68 2.52
C TYR A 385 -4.16 -11.67 2.51
N SER A 386 -4.90 -11.72 3.63
CA SER A 386 -6.11 -12.54 3.88
C SER A 386 -7.22 -12.52 2.80
N VAL A 387 -8.08 -11.50 2.78
CA VAL A 387 -9.28 -11.42 1.91
C VAL A 387 -9.38 -10.05 1.23
N GLY A 388 -10.15 -9.97 0.15
CA GLY A 388 -10.43 -8.72 -0.56
C GLY A 388 -11.12 -7.66 0.31
N GLY A 389 -10.96 -6.39 -0.07
CA GLY A 389 -11.69 -5.27 0.56
C GLY A 389 -11.20 -4.82 1.94
N VAL A 390 -10.31 -5.57 2.62
CA VAL A 390 -9.73 -5.20 3.92
C VAL A 390 -8.96 -3.88 3.83
N ASN A 391 -8.21 -3.65 2.76
CA ASN A 391 -7.30 -2.49 2.65
C ASN A 391 -8.06 -1.17 2.67
N LEU A 392 -9.20 -1.08 1.99
CA LEU A 392 -10.02 0.12 1.94
C LEU A 392 -10.80 0.33 3.24
N ALA A 393 -11.30 -0.74 3.85
CA ALA A 393 -11.92 -0.67 5.18
C ALA A 393 -10.90 -0.18 6.22
N TYR A 394 -9.67 -0.72 6.19
CA TYR A 394 -8.60 -0.26 7.06
C TYR A 394 -8.21 1.19 6.76
N CYS A 395 -8.19 1.65 5.52
CA CYS A 395 -8.00 3.07 5.21
C CYS A 395 -9.05 3.95 5.93
N CYS A 396 -10.32 3.56 5.90
CA CYS A 396 -11.39 4.30 6.59
C CYS A 396 -11.19 4.31 8.11
N VAL A 397 -11.00 3.13 8.70
CA VAL A 397 -10.87 2.96 10.15
C VAL A 397 -9.58 3.58 10.69
N SER A 398 -8.42 3.23 10.12
CA SER A 398 -7.13 3.81 10.56
C SER A 398 -7.05 5.30 10.31
N GLY A 399 -7.61 5.80 9.20
CA GLY A 399 -7.70 7.24 8.93
C GLY A 399 -8.49 7.95 10.01
N HIS A 400 -9.71 7.49 10.29
CA HIS A 400 -10.55 8.04 11.35
C HIS A 400 -9.82 8.05 12.71
N ARG A 401 -9.25 6.92 13.11
CA ARG A 401 -8.53 6.81 14.39
C ARG A 401 -7.31 7.72 14.44
N ALA A 402 -6.45 7.72 13.42
CA ALA A 402 -5.29 8.60 13.35
C ALA A 402 -5.69 10.07 13.48
N GLY A 403 -6.77 10.50 12.80
CA GLY A 403 -7.30 11.85 12.91
C GLY A 403 -7.71 12.22 14.34
N GLU A 404 -8.41 11.32 15.03
CA GLU A 404 -8.84 11.54 16.41
C GLU A 404 -7.66 11.62 17.38
N TYR A 405 -6.79 10.61 17.39
CA TYR A 405 -5.71 10.54 18.38
C TYR A 405 -4.64 11.60 18.13
N ALA A 406 -4.31 11.90 16.87
CA ALA A 406 -3.40 13.00 16.54
C ALA A 406 -3.98 14.35 16.95
N ALA A 407 -5.28 14.61 16.76
CA ALA A 407 -5.89 15.86 17.14
C ALA A 407 -5.99 16.03 18.67
N ARG A 408 -6.31 14.95 19.41
CA ARG A 408 -6.25 14.95 20.88
C ARG A 408 -4.84 15.19 21.40
N HIS A 409 -3.83 14.58 20.78
CA HIS A 409 -2.44 14.86 21.11
C HIS A 409 -2.08 16.32 20.82
N ALA A 410 -2.44 16.83 19.65
CA ALA A 410 -2.20 18.22 19.26
C ALA A 410 -2.81 19.22 20.26
N ALA A 411 -4.02 18.95 20.77
CA ALA A 411 -4.64 19.81 21.79
C ALA A 411 -3.83 19.93 23.09
N SER A 412 -2.94 18.96 23.38
CA SER A 412 -2.07 18.96 24.57
C SER A 412 -0.71 19.67 24.37
N ILE A 413 -0.40 20.12 23.15
CA ILE A 413 0.92 20.65 22.77
C ILE A 413 0.85 22.16 22.52
N ASN A 414 1.76 22.91 23.15
CA ASN A 414 1.81 24.37 23.05
C ASN A 414 2.84 24.91 22.03
N GLN A 415 3.89 24.14 21.69
CA GLN A 415 5.02 24.64 20.88
C GLN A 415 5.37 23.69 19.73
N THR A 416 5.57 24.23 18.52
CA THR A 416 5.81 23.47 17.27
C THR A 416 6.99 23.98 16.43
N SER A 417 7.87 24.81 17.00
CA SER A 417 8.93 25.45 16.20
C SER A 417 9.96 24.44 15.71
N ALA A 418 10.17 24.40 14.40
CA ALA A 418 11.27 23.65 13.80
C ALA A 418 12.61 24.38 14.01
N ARG A 419 13.71 23.64 14.15
CA ARG A 419 15.04 24.26 14.26
C ARG A 419 15.50 24.77 12.89
N THR A 420 15.94 26.03 12.84
CA THR A 420 16.36 26.70 11.60
C THR A 420 17.52 26.00 10.89
N ASP A 421 18.49 25.47 11.63
CA ASP A 421 19.65 24.74 11.09
C ASP A 421 19.23 23.46 10.34
N GLN A 422 18.30 22.69 10.91
CA GLN A 422 17.71 21.52 10.29
C GLN A 422 16.98 21.89 9.00
N VAL A 423 16.17 22.95 9.02
CA VAL A 423 15.39 23.42 7.86
C VAL A 423 16.31 23.75 6.68
N LEU A 424 17.40 24.48 6.94
CA LEU A 424 18.40 24.83 5.92
C LEU A 424 19.08 23.58 5.34
N ALA A 425 19.50 22.65 6.19
CA ALA A 425 20.20 21.43 5.76
C ALA A 425 19.30 20.51 4.91
N LEU A 426 18.04 20.32 5.31
CA LEU A 426 17.09 19.49 4.57
C LEU A 426 16.70 20.12 3.24
N GLN A 427 16.50 21.44 3.21
CA GLN A 427 16.23 22.18 1.98
C GLN A 427 17.40 22.06 0.99
N GLU A 428 18.62 22.28 1.45
CA GLU A 428 19.82 22.17 0.60
C GLU A 428 19.92 20.77 -0.01
N ARG A 429 19.76 19.73 0.82
CA ARG A 429 19.76 18.33 0.36
C ARG A 429 18.63 18.05 -0.63
N ALA A 430 17.44 18.57 -0.37
CA ALA A 430 16.27 18.34 -1.20
C ALA A 430 16.43 18.93 -2.61
N PHE A 431 17.13 20.06 -2.75
CA PHE A 431 17.35 20.75 -4.03
C PHE A 431 18.71 20.44 -4.67
N ALA A 432 19.61 19.70 -4.00
CA ALA A 432 20.92 19.34 -4.52
C ALA A 432 20.90 18.74 -5.94
N PRO A 433 19.94 17.87 -6.34
CA PRO A 433 19.89 17.35 -7.72
C PRO A 433 19.76 18.41 -8.81
N LEU A 434 19.12 19.56 -8.54
CA LEU A 434 18.99 20.67 -9.50
C LEU A 434 20.30 21.45 -9.68
N LYS A 435 21.24 21.33 -8.75
CA LYS A 435 22.53 22.03 -8.78
C LYS A 435 23.62 21.25 -9.52
N ARG A 436 23.33 20.01 -9.93
CA ARG A 436 24.30 19.14 -10.60
C ARG A 436 24.25 19.35 -12.12
N GLU A 437 25.40 19.62 -12.73
CA GLU A 437 25.52 19.75 -14.19
C GLU A 437 25.55 18.41 -14.90
N GLN A 438 26.11 17.38 -14.25
CA GLN A 438 26.22 16.01 -14.74
C GLN A 438 25.72 15.02 -13.68
N GLY A 439 25.38 13.81 -14.10
CA GLY A 439 24.85 12.79 -13.21
C GLY A 439 23.77 11.93 -13.86
N MET A 440 23.26 10.95 -13.11
CA MET A 440 22.25 10.02 -13.59
C MET A 440 20.84 10.65 -13.60
N ALA A 441 20.07 10.33 -14.62
CA ALA A 441 18.67 10.74 -14.70
C ALA A 441 17.82 9.92 -13.70
N PRO A 442 16.78 10.51 -13.09
CA PRO A 442 15.94 9.79 -12.13
C PRO A 442 15.21 8.59 -12.73
N ASP A 443 14.75 8.71 -13.98
CA ASP A 443 14.08 7.63 -14.68
C ASP A 443 15.04 6.46 -14.95
N GLU A 444 16.33 6.72 -15.19
CA GLU A 444 17.35 5.68 -15.36
C GLU A 444 17.58 4.90 -14.06
N VAL A 445 17.70 5.59 -12.92
CA VAL A 445 17.81 4.95 -11.61
C VAL A 445 16.57 4.10 -11.32
N PHE A 446 15.39 4.62 -11.61
CA PHE A 446 14.13 3.91 -11.41
C PHE A 446 14.04 2.65 -12.28
N ASP A 447 14.37 2.76 -13.57
CA ASP A 447 14.38 1.65 -14.51
C ASP A 447 15.37 0.56 -14.08
N ARG A 448 16.59 0.94 -13.62
CA ARG A 448 17.56 0.00 -13.05
C ARG A 448 17.03 -0.70 -11.79
N ALA A 449 16.38 0.05 -10.89
CA ALA A 449 15.75 -0.54 -9.71
C ALA A 449 14.63 -1.52 -10.07
N MET A 450 13.84 -1.22 -11.11
CA MET A 450 12.82 -2.14 -11.61
C MET A 450 13.43 -3.40 -12.24
N GLN A 451 14.50 -3.29 -13.02
CA GLN A 451 15.22 -4.45 -13.57
C GLN A 451 15.79 -5.39 -12.49
N ILE A 452 16.10 -4.85 -11.30
CA ILE A 452 16.51 -5.64 -10.14
C ILE A 452 15.28 -6.30 -9.48
N THR A 453 14.21 -5.53 -9.28
CA THR A 453 13.13 -5.89 -8.35
C THR A 453 11.94 -6.56 -8.98
N VAL A 454 11.67 -6.40 -10.28
CA VAL A 454 10.49 -6.94 -10.98
C VAL A 454 10.60 -8.44 -11.32
N PRO A 455 11.72 -8.94 -11.88
CA PRO A 455 11.77 -10.31 -12.39
C PRO A 455 11.34 -11.37 -11.36
N ALA A 456 10.56 -12.36 -11.79
CA ALA A 456 9.90 -13.31 -10.89
C ALA A 456 10.87 -14.15 -10.04
N GLN A 457 12.09 -14.41 -10.55
CA GLN A 457 13.16 -15.07 -9.81
C GLN A 457 13.73 -14.25 -8.64
N TYR A 458 13.52 -12.92 -8.66
CA TYR A 458 13.94 -12.01 -7.60
C TYR A 458 12.78 -11.57 -6.73
N SER A 459 11.57 -11.43 -7.26
CA SER A 459 10.41 -10.93 -6.52
C SER A 459 9.53 -12.04 -5.94
N THR A 460 9.18 -13.02 -6.77
CA THR A 460 8.17 -14.03 -6.45
C THR A 460 8.82 -15.25 -5.81
N PHE A 461 9.68 -15.97 -6.54
CA PHE A 461 10.34 -17.19 -6.07
C PHE A 461 11.77 -16.87 -5.64
N LYS A 462 11.93 -16.46 -4.37
CA LYS A 462 13.22 -16.00 -3.84
C LYS A 462 14.02 -17.17 -3.27
N ASN A 463 15.33 -16.99 -3.22
CA ASN A 463 16.24 -17.82 -2.43
C ASN A 463 17.36 -16.93 -1.87
N GLU A 464 18.11 -17.42 -0.87
CA GLU A 464 19.12 -16.66 -0.16
C GLU A 464 20.14 -16.04 -1.12
N ARG A 465 20.69 -16.85 -2.03
CA ARG A 465 21.70 -16.39 -3.00
C ARG A 465 21.18 -15.23 -3.84
N ARG A 466 19.98 -15.34 -4.41
CA ARG A 466 19.38 -14.30 -5.26
C ARG A 466 18.97 -13.07 -4.44
N ILE A 467 18.53 -13.23 -3.20
CA ILE A 467 18.28 -12.09 -2.30
C ILE A 467 19.58 -11.31 -2.05
N ARG A 468 20.69 -12.01 -1.75
CA ARG A 468 22.00 -11.37 -1.55
C ARG A 468 22.50 -10.67 -2.83
N GLU A 469 22.28 -11.27 -3.99
CA GLU A 469 22.58 -10.66 -5.29
C GLU A 469 21.79 -9.37 -5.51
N VAL A 470 20.48 -9.39 -5.23
CA VAL A 470 19.63 -8.20 -5.30
C VAL A 470 20.11 -7.11 -4.35
N LEU A 471 20.43 -7.45 -3.09
CA LEU A 471 20.95 -6.49 -2.12
C LEU A 471 22.27 -5.86 -2.59
N ALA A 472 23.21 -6.64 -3.12
CA ALA A 472 24.47 -6.12 -3.65
C ALA A 472 24.24 -5.18 -4.85
N ARG A 473 23.29 -5.50 -5.74
CA ARG A 473 22.92 -4.63 -6.88
C ARG A 473 22.23 -3.36 -6.42
N LEU A 474 21.39 -3.42 -5.38
CA LEU A 474 20.78 -2.23 -4.77
C LEU A 474 21.82 -1.37 -4.05
N ASP A 475 22.79 -1.97 -3.36
CA ASP A 475 23.91 -1.26 -2.72
C ASP A 475 24.72 -0.48 -3.77
N SER A 476 25.09 -1.12 -4.89
CA SER A 476 25.76 -0.44 -6.00
C SER A 476 24.91 0.70 -6.59
N LEU A 477 23.59 0.52 -6.70
CA LEU A 477 22.70 1.57 -7.18
C LEU A 477 22.58 2.74 -6.18
N LYS A 478 22.66 2.46 -4.87
CA LYS A 478 22.65 3.49 -3.81
C LYS A 478 23.85 4.41 -3.89
N ASP A 479 25.03 3.89 -4.21
CA ASP A 479 26.25 4.69 -4.37
C ASP A 479 26.06 5.78 -5.44
N SER A 480 25.34 5.44 -6.52
CA SER A 480 24.99 6.38 -7.60
C SER A 480 23.88 7.38 -7.24
N LEU A 481 23.13 7.22 -6.14
CA LEU A 481 22.07 8.17 -5.76
C LEU A 481 22.62 9.55 -5.39
N SER A 482 23.90 9.61 -4.99
CA SER A 482 24.62 10.86 -4.73
C SER A 482 24.89 11.66 -6.02
N GLU A 483 24.80 11.01 -7.18
CA GLU A 483 25.00 11.59 -8.51
C GLU A 483 23.68 11.91 -9.23
N LEU A 484 22.52 11.71 -8.58
CA LEU A 484 21.23 12.00 -9.19
C LEU A 484 21.12 13.46 -9.63
N ARG A 485 20.80 13.68 -10.90
CA ARG A 485 20.63 15.01 -11.48
C ARG A 485 19.16 15.25 -11.83
N ALA A 486 18.71 16.48 -11.65
CA ALA A 486 17.41 16.94 -12.15
C ALA A 486 17.60 18.21 -12.97
N THR A 487 16.92 18.31 -14.12
CA THR A 487 16.96 19.51 -14.97
C THR A 487 15.83 20.50 -14.68
N ASN A 488 14.78 20.04 -13.98
CA ASN A 488 13.63 20.84 -13.62
C ASN A 488 12.93 20.26 -12.38
N VAL A 489 11.92 20.96 -11.85
CA VAL A 489 11.20 20.57 -10.63
C VAL A 489 10.47 19.23 -10.77
N HIS A 490 9.96 18.89 -11.96
CA HIS A 490 9.32 17.58 -12.18
C HIS A 490 10.34 16.44 -12.10
N GLU A 491 11.53 16.62 -12.65
CA GLU A 491 12.63 15.66 -12.47
C GLU A 491 13.12 15.62 -11.03
N LEU A 492 13.08 16.74 -10.30
CA LEU A 492 13.41 16.75 -8.88
C LEU A 492 12.47 15.85 -8.08
N VAL A 493 11.15 15.92 -8.34
CA VAL A 493 10.18 14.99 -7.73
C VAL A 493 10.57 13.54 -8.05
N LYS A 494 10.85 13.23 -9.31
CA LYS A 494 11.25 11.88 -9.72
C LYS A 494 12.53 11.41 -9.04
N ALA A 495 13.49 12.30 -8.79
CA ALA A 495 14.74 11.99 -8.09
C ALA A 495 14.46 11.50 -6.65
N HIS A 496 13.60 12.23 -5.92
CA HIS A 496 13.15 11.82 -4.58
C HIS A 496 12.38 10.50 -4.63
N GLU A 497 11.49 10.33 -5.60
CA GLU A 497 10.72 9.09 -5.78
C GLU A 497 11.62 7.87 -6.08
N ALA A 498 12.68 8.05 -6.88
CA ALA A 498 13.66 6.99 -7.16
C ALA A 498 14.45 6.61 -5.91
N GLN A 499 14.93 7.60 -5.14
CA GLN A 499 15.61 7.36 -3.87
C GLN A 499 14.72 6.60 -2.87
N ASN A 500 13.45 7.00 -2.75
CA ASN A 500 12.49 6.35 -1.86
C ASN A 500 12.19 4.91 -2.30
N TYR A 501 12.05 4.66 -3.60
CA TYR A 501 11.82 3.31 -4.13
C TYR A 501 13.02 2.39 -3.87
N VAL A 502 14.25 2.85 -4.11
CA VAL A 502 15.47 2.07 -3.84
C VAL A 502 15.61 1.72 -2.36
N LEU A 503 15.37 2.68 -1.46
CA LEU A 503 15.36 2.42 -0.02
C LEU A 503 14.26 1.41 0.36
N GLY A 504 13.06 1.58 -0.19
CA GLY A 504 11.95 0.65 0.00
C GLY A 504 12.34 -0.77 -0.40
N ALA A 505 12.90 -0.94 -1.60
CA ALA A 505 13.37 -2.22 -2.10
C ALA A 505 14.43 -2.87 -1.19
N GLU A 506 15.43 -2.10 -0.73
CA GLU A 506 16.42 -2.60 0.22
C GLU A 506 15.77 -3.20 1.48
N LEU A 507 14.83 -2.46 2.08
CA LEU A 507 14.15 -2.88 3.31
C LEU A 507 13.36 -4.18 3.10
N VAL A 508 12.66 -4.30 1.95
CA VAL A 508 11.97 -5.54 1.56
C VAL A 508 12.92 -6.72 1.52
N TYR A 509 14.05 -6.59 0.82
CA TYR A 509 14.99 -7.70 0.63
C TYR A 509 15.78 -8.04 1.89
N ARG A 510 16.09 -7.06 2.75
CA ARG A 510 16.66 -7.32 4.07
C ARG A 510 15.71 -8.13 4.96
N SER A 511 14.43 -7.76 5.00
CA SER A 511 13.42 -8.52 5.78
C SER A 511 13.20 -9.92 5.18
N ALA A 512 13.17 -10.03 3.85
CA ALA A 512 13.03 -11.31 3.16
C ALA A 512 14.22 -12.26 3.38
N LEU A 513 15.44 -11.72 3.54
CA LEU A 513 16.63 -12.50 3.87
C LEU A 513 16.51 -13.13 5.26
N GLU A 514 16.05 -12.34 6.23
CA GLU A 514 15.89 -12.74 7.62
C GLU A 514 14.78 -13.78 7.82
N ARG A 515 13.65 -13.68 7.11
CA ARG A 515 12.55 -14.66 7.20
C ARG A 515 12.86 -15.97 6.48
N GLU A 516 13.10 -17.03 7.25
CA GLU A 516 13.39 -18.39 6.80
C GLU A 516 12.16 -19.32 6.77
N GLU A 517 11.11 -18.88 6.08
CA GLU A 517 9.92 -19.68 5.77
C GLU A 517 9.27 -19.21 4.45
N THR A 518 8.22 -19.88 4.03
CA THR A 518 7.32 -19.44 2.95
C THR A 518 5.92 -19.19 3.52
N ARG A 519 5.44 -17.94 3.44
CA ARG A 519 4.12 -17.53 3.94
C ARG A 519 3.55 -16.38 3.11
N GLY A 520 2.31 -16.50 2.65
CA GLY A 520 1.67 -15.52 1.77
C GLY A 520 2.52 -15.14 0.55
N SER A 521 2.82 -13.86 0.38
CA SER A 521 3.65 -13.35 -0.74
C SER A 521 5.15 -13.51 -0.53
N HIS A 522 5.60 -13.80 0.69
CA HIS A 522 7.00 -14.15 0.96
C HIS A 522 7.22 -15.63 0.67
N TYR A 523 8.15 -15.92 -0.24
CA TYR A 523 8.44 -17.28 -0.68
C TYR A 523 9.95 -17.48 -0.70
N ARG A 524 10.40 -18.55 -0.05
CA ARG A 524 11.80 -18.99 0.02
C ARG A 524 11.87 -20.43 -0.46
N GLU A 525 12.55 -20.64 -1.57
CA GLU A 525 12.71 -21.97 -2.18
C GLU A 525 13.31 -23.00 -1.22
N GLU A 526 14.25 -22.58 -0.38
CA GLU A 526 14.91 -23.44 0.61
C GLU A 526 14.03 -23.76 1.80
N TYR A 527 13.02 -22.93 2.05
CA TYR A 527 12.07 -23.04 3.14
C TYR A 527 10.64 -23.09 2.59
N PRO A 528 10.25 -24.16 1.87
CA PRO A 528 9.01 -24.22 1.08
C PRO A 528 7.73 -24.35 1.93
N CYS A 529 7.87 -24.36 3.25
CA CYS A 529 6.75 -24.51 4.18
C CYS A 529 6.49 -23.21 4.94
N ARG A 530 5.22 -22.99 5.25
CA ARG A 530 4.76 -22.11 6.32
C ARG A 530 5.14 -22.73 7.65
N ASP A 531 5.93 -22.05 8.47
CA ASP A 531 6.45 -22.55 9.75
C ASP A 531 5.77 -21.82 10.91
N ASP A 532 4.68 -22.41 11.42
CA ASP A 532 3.93 -21.83 12.53
C ASP A 532 4.64 -22.00 13.89
N GLU A 533 5.67 -22.85 14.00
CA GLU A 533 6.44 -23.03 15.23
C GLU A 533 7.48 -21.92 15.40
N ASN A 534 8.22 -21.61 14.34
CA ASN A 534 9.35 -20.69 14.41
C ASN A 534 9.03 -19.27 13.94
N TRP A 535 8.01 -19.07 13.10
CA TRP A 535 7.85 -17.81 12.33
C TRP A 535 6.49 -17.10 12.50
N LEU A 536 5.72 -17.43 13.54
CA LEU A 536 4.64 -16.57 14.05
C LEU A 536 5.21 -15.33 14.75
N LYS A 537 5.84 -14.48 13.94
CA LYS A 537 6.62 -13.31 14.32
C LYS A 537 6.45 -12.21 13.27
N TRP A 538 6.46 -10.96 13.71
CA TRP A 538 6.72 -9.81 12.86
C TRP A 538 8.21 -9.45 12.89
N ILE A 539 8.75 -9.11 11.73
CA ILE A 539 10.08 -8.49 11.62
C ILE A 539 9.87 -6.98 11.66
N VAL A 540 10.60 -6.30 12.54
CA VAL A 540 10.55 -4.85 12.68
C VAL A 540 11.93 -4.27 12.36
N GLN A 541 11.97 -3.38 11.38
CA GLN A 541 13.18 -2.73 10.90
C GLN A 541 13.21 -1.26 11.35
N ARG A 542 14.38 -0.81 11.79
CA ARG A 542 14.65 0.58 12.17
C ARG A 542 15.99 1.03 11.58
N ARG A 543 16.09 2.33 11.32
CA ARG A 543 17.35 2.97 10.94
C ARG A 543 18.31 3.04 12.14
N ASN A 544 19.53 2.56 11.97
CA ASN A 544 20.63 2.72 12.91
C ASN A 544 21.82 3.38 12.19
N GLY A 545 21.85 4.72 12.21
CA GLY A 545 22.82 5.50 11.43
C GLY A 545 22.70 5.24 9.91
N ALA A 546 23.72 4.62 9.33
CA ALA A 546 23.77 4.23 7.91
C ALA A 546 23.30 2.79 7.66
N THR A 547 23.04 2.00 8.71
CA THR A 547 22.61 0.61 8.60
C THR A 547 21.14 0.43 8.96
N VAL A 548 20.62 -0.76 8.68
CA VAL A 548 19.27 -1.20 9.07
C VAL A 548 19.44 -2.22 10.18
N GLU A 549 18.76 -1.99 11.31
CA GLU A 549 18.66 -2.94 12.40
C GLU A 549 17.28 -3.60 12.36
N SER A 550 17.26 -4.93 12.51
CA SER A 550 16.03 -5.71 12.62
C SER A 550 15.86 -6.23 14.04
N ARG A 551 14.61 -6.33 14.49
CA ARG A 551 14.22 -7.09 15.68
C ARG A 551 12.99 -7.93 15.39
N ILE A 552 12.85 -9.00 16.18
CA ILE A 552 11.73 -9.92 16.12
C ILE A 552 10.70 -9.56 17.19
N GLU A 553 9.44 -9.44 16.79
CA GLU A 553 8.30 -9.33 17.70
C GLU A 553 7.40 -10.55 17.52
N HIS A 554 7.20 -11.34 18.56
CA HIS A 554 6.33 -12.52 18.50
C HIS A 554 4.85 -12.09 18.39
N ILE A 555 4.08 -12.82 17.57
CA ILE A 555 2.62 -12.69 17.61
C ILE A 555 2.16 -13.11 19.01
N PRO A 556 1.32 -12.33 19.72
CA PRO A 556 0.92 -12.62 21.09
C PRO A 556 -0.14 -13.75 21.15
N MET A 557 0.22 -14.94 20.64
CA MET A 557 -0.61 -16.13 20.56
C MET A 557 -1.08 -16.64 21.92
N TYR A 558 -0.44 -16.24 23.02
CA TYR A 558 -0.88 -16.59 24.37
C TYR A 558 -2.27 -16.02 24.70
N ARG A 559 -2.63 -14.84 24.17
CA ARG A 559 -3.91 -14.15 24.44
C ARG A 559 -4.86 -14.10 23.25
N TYR A 560 -4.38 -14.37 22.04
CA TYR A 560 -5.24 -14.33 20.86
C TYR A 560 -6.21 -15.51 20.81
N PRO A 561 -7.52 -15.26 20.54
CA PRO A 561 -8.54 -16.31 20.54
C PRO A 561 -8.42 -17.28 19.37
N ILE A 562 -7.99 -16.81 18.20
CA ILE A 562 -7.85 -17.65 16.99
C ILE A 562 -6.39 -18.09 16.87
N LYS A 563 -6.15 -19.40 16.82
CA LYS A 563 -4.81 -19.99 16.77
C LYS A 563 -4.75 -21.06 15.68
N PRO A 564 -3.56 -21.39 15.15
CA PRO A 564 -3.40 -22.58 14.32
C PRO A 564 -3.85 -23.82 15.09
N GLU A 565 -4.53 -24.74 14.40
CA GLU A 565 -4.90 -26.05 14.97
C GLU A 565 -3.65 -26.86 15.39
N SER A 566 -2.55 -26.67 14.66
CA SER A 566 -1.25 -27.26 14.97
C SER A 566 -0.13 -26.27 14.65
N TYR A 567 0.89 -26.28 15.50
CA TYR A 567 2.13 -25.52 15.32
C TYR A 567 3.13 -26.43 14.62
N GLY A 568 3.41 -26.17 13.35
CA GLY A 568 4.30 -26.98 12.56
C GLY A 568 4.46 -26.45 11.14
N LYS A 569 5.14 -27.24 10.30
CA LYS A 569 5.42 -26.89 8.92
C LYS A 569 4.30 -27.36 8.00
N LYS A 570 3.70 -26.43 7.25
CA LYS A 570 2.67 -26.71 6.23
C LYS A 570 3.22 -26.34 4.85
N PRO A 571 3.32 -27.28 3.90
CA PRO A 571 3.81 -26.99 2.55
C PRO A 571 3.00 -25.88 1.87
N HIS A 572 3.69 -24.98 1.17
CA HIS A 572 3.03 -23.93 0.40
C HIS A 572 2.28 -24.54 -0.81
N PRO A 573 1.04 -24.11 -1.14
CA PRO A 573 0.26 -24.72 -2.23
C PRO A 573 0.87 -24.55 -3.62
N VAL A 574 1.71 -23.53 -3.81
CA VAL A 574 2.43 -23.27 -5.08
C VAL A 574 3.92 -23.61 -4.89
N LEU A 575 4.26 -24.89 -4.73
CA LEU A 575 5.65 -25.32 -4.64
C LEU A 575 6.36 -25.14 -5.99
N PHE A 576 7.47 -24.41 -5.99
CA PHE A 576 8.32 -24.17 -7.16
C PHE A 576 9.78 -23.99 -6.73
N THR A 577 10.68 -24.50 -7.55
CA THR A 577 12.13 -24.27 -7.45
C THR A 577 12.64 -23.90 -8.82
N PHE A 578 13.29 -22.74 -8.93
CA PHE A 578 13.81 -22.28 -10.21
C PHE A 578 14.92 -23.21 -10.73
N GLN A 579 14.67 -23.93 -11.83
CA GLN A 579 15.67 -24.76 -12.50
C GLN A 579 16.36 -23.95 -13.62
N GLY A 580 17.49 -23.31 -13.30
CA GLY A 580 18.29 -22.57 -14.28
C GLY A 580 19.49 -21.87 -13.66
N LYS A 581 20.58 -21.69 -14.43
CA LYS A 581 21.59 -20.68 -14.11
C LYS A 581 20.98 -19.30 -14.40
N ALA A 582 21.25 -18.35 -13.50
CA ALA A 582 20.61 -17.04 -13.36
C ALA A 582 20.51 -16.25 -14.67
#